data_AF-A0AA38ZPR6-F1
#
_entry.id   AF-A0AA38ZPR6-F1
#
_cell.length_a   1.000
_cell.length_b   1.000
_cell.length_c   1.000
_cell.angle_alpha   90.00
_cell.angle_beta   90.00
_cell.angle_gamma   90.00
#
_symmetry.space_group_name_H-M   'P 1'
#
loop_
_entity.id
_entity.type
_entity.pdbx_description
1 polymer ?
#
loop_
_entity_poly.entity_id
_entity_poly.type
_entity_poly.pdbx_seq_one_letter_code
_entity_poly.pdbx_strand_id
1 'polypeptide(L)'
;MTDYVQEQEMEIEALQAILMDDFKEIDPSESGLNTSNRCFQITLSPQEDEADEATTIPVQLALIFSHTEKYPDEPPHLNLKSLRGIQYEDLRNLKEKLEQEASENLGMAMVYTLVTSAQEWLSERFGQDANVENSEEEETEKDDIIVPHGEPVTVETFLAWRERFEAELALERAKLMPESALTAPKEKKLSGRQWFESGRAAVVLYPPPNFPLSD
;
A
#
# COMPACT_ATOMS: atom_id res chain seq x y z
N MET A 1 -8.74 14.10 1.56
CA MET A 1 -8.30 13.90 2.95
C MET A 1 -8.16 12.41 3.08
N THR A 2 -6.94 11.93 3.20
CA THR A 2 -6.66 10.52 3.45
C THR A 2 -7.19 10.20 4.85
N ASP A 3 -7.99 9.15 4.97
CA ASP A 3 -8.48 8.70 6.27
C ASP A 3 -7.46 7.71 6.84
N TYR A 4 -6.43 8.25 7.50
CA TYR A 4 -5.33 7.47 8.05
C TYR A 4 -5.82 6.41 9.04
N VAL A 5 -6.86 6.71 9.81
CA VAL A 5 -7.42 5.75 10.79
C VAL A 5 -8.05 4.57 10.06
N GLN A 6 -8.84 4.83 9.02
CA GLN A 6 -9.42 3.75 8.23
C GLN A 6 -8.35 2.89 7.56
N GLU A 7 -7.31 3.49 6.99
CA GLU A 7 -6.19 2.76 6.37
C GLU A 7 -5.42 1.91 7.39
N GLN A 8 -5.15 2.45 8.57
CA GLN A 8 -4.51 1.72 9.67
C GLN A 8 -5.34 0.52 10.09
N GLU A 9 -6.65 0.67 10.30
CA GLU A 9 -7.51 -0.46 10.70
C GLU A 9 -7.61 -1.53 9.60
N MET A 10 -7.66 -1.14 8.33
CA MET A 10 -7.63 -2.10 7.22
C MET A 10 -6.31 -2.89 7.17
N GLU A 11 -5.18 -2.23 7.43
CA GLU A 11 -3.88 -2.91 7.52
C GLU A 11 -3.85 -3.89 8.71
N ILE A 12 -4.36 -3.49 9.89
CA ILE A 12 -4.42 -4.36 11.06
C ILE A 12 -5.28 -5.60 10.79
N GLU A 13 -6.46 -5.44 10.19
CA GLU A 13 -7.33 -6.57 9.84
C GLU A 13 -6.64 -7.52 8.86
N ALA A 14 -5.96 -6.98 7.84
CA ALA A 14 -5.19 -7.79 6.90
C ALA A 14 -4.05 -8.55 7.59
N LEU A 15 -3.28 -7.90 8.46
CA LEU A 15 -2.19 -8.53 9.22
C LEU A 15 -2.71 -9.63 10.15
N GLN A 16 -3.83 -9.39 10.83
CA GLN A 16 -4.48 -10.42 11.67
C GLN A 16 -4.90 -11.63 10.84
N ALA A 17 -5.39 -11.42 9.63
CA ALA A 17 -5.79 -12.52 8.75
C ALA A 17 -4.59 -13.30 8.20
N ILE A 18 -3.49 -12.61 7.86
CA ILE A 18 -2.28 -13.22 7.27
C ILE A 18 -1.48 -13.97 8.34
N LEU A 19 -1.26 -13.36 9.50
CA LEU A 19 -0.32 -13.84 10.53
C LEU A 19 -1.01 -14.61 11.66
N MET A 20 -2.35 -14.57 11.74
CA MET A 20 -3.15 -15.33 12.69
C MET A 20 -2.63 -15.24 14.13
N ASP A 21 -2.12 -16.34 14.70
CA ASP A 21 -1.66 -16.45 16.09
C ASP A 21 -0.34 -15.71 16.37
N ASP A 22 0.41 -15.35 15.33
CA ASP A 22 1.68 -14.64 15.46
C ASP A 22 1.49 -13.13 15.65
N PHE A 23 0.30 -12.60 15.36
CA PHE A 23 -0.07 -11.20 15.53
C PHE A 23 -0.89 -10.98 16.80
N LYS A 24 -0.42 -10.11 17.71
CA LYS A 24 -1.10 -9.82 18.98
C LYS A 24 -1.10 -8.33 19.30
N GLU A 25 -2.23 -7.82 19.75
CA GLU A 25 -2.29 -6.50 20.40
C GLU A 25 -1.74 -6.61 21.84
N ILE A 26 -0.87 -5.67 22.20
CA ILE A 26 -0.18 -5.63 23.50
C ILE A 26 -0.43 -4.29 24.19
N ASP A 27 -0.27 -4.26 25.51
CA ASP A 27 -0.38 -3.03 26.26
C ASP A 27 0.75 -2.05 25.90
N PRO A 28 0.48 -0.74 25.75
CA PRO A 28 1.52 0.25 25.46
C PRO A 28 2.67 0.24 26.45
N SER A 29 2.42 -0.10 27.73
CA SER A 29 3.46 -0.22 28.76
C SER A 29 4.43 -1.39 28.51
N GLU A 30 3.98 -2.43 27.84
CA GLU A 30 4.79 -3.60 27.48
C GLU A 30 5.50 -3.41 26.13
N SER A 31 5.06 -2.48 25.29
CA SER A 31 5.62 -2.28 23.93
C SER A 31 7.09 -1.85 23.91
N GLY A 32 7.54 -1.12 24.93
CA GLY A 32 8.83 -0.44 24.92
C GLY A 32 8.89 0.76 23.96
N LEU A 33 7.74 1.17 23.41
CA LEU A 33 7.56 2.37 22.61
C LEU A 33 7.11 3.53 23.51
N ASN A 34 7.57 4.74 23.21
CA ASN A 34 7.14 5.95 23.92
C ASN A 34 5.86 6.51 23.29
N THR A 35 4.78 5.73 23.32
CA THR A 35 3.49 6.09 22.73
C THR A 35 2.34 5.61 23.62
N SER A 36 1.22 6.32 23.55
CA SER A 36 -0.06 5.92 24.16
C SER A 36 -1.02 5.26 23.16
N ASN A 37 -0.60 5.11 21.90
CA ASN A 37 -1.39 4.48 20.84
C ASN A 37 -1.43 2.95 21.00
N ARG A 38 -2.34 2.30 20.26
CA ARG A 38 -2.42 0.84 20.17
C ARG A 38 -1.07 0.29 19.72
N CYS A 39 -0.62 -0.77 20.39
CA CYS A 39 0.66 -1.40 20.12
C CYS A 39 0.43 -2.85 19.74
N PHE A 40 1.17 -3.31 18.75
CA PHE A 40 1.03 -4.65 18.21
C PHE A 40 2.39 -5.34 18.21
N GLN A 41 2.37 -6.65 18.44
CA GLN A 41 3.53 -7.52 18.42
C GLN A 41 3.32 -8.60 17.37
N ILE A 42 4.33 -8.79 16.53
CA ILE A 42 4.42 -9.87 15.56
C ILE A 42 5.58 -10.77 15.98
N THR A 43 5.31 -12.06 16.12
CA THR A 43 6.31 -13.07 16.46
C THR A 43 6.89 -13.65 15.19
N LEU A 44 8.22 -13.65 15.06
CA LEU A 44 8.93 -14.14 13.87
C LEU A 44 9.92 -15.23 14.25
N SER A 45 9.99 -16.27 13.42
CA SER A 45 10.96 -17.35 13.48
C SER A 45 11.53 -17.64 12.08
N PRO A 46 12.79 -18.10 11.97
CA PRO A 46 13.45 -18.35 10.69
C PRO A 46 12.98 -19.61 9.94
N GLN A 47 12.25 -20.51 10.61
CA GLN A 47 11.72 -21.76 10.05
C GLN A 47 10.21 -21.80 10.30
N GLU A 48 9.42 -22.01 9.25
CA GLU A 48 7.95 -21.93 9.33
C GLU A 48 7.25 -23.26 9.61
N ASP A 49 7.87 -24.43 9.40
CA ASP A 49 7.13 -25.69 9.59
C ASP A 49 7.95 -26.88 10.09
N GLU A 50 7.19 -27.75 10.77
CA GLU A 50 7.53 -28.96 11.51
C GLU A 50 8.33 -29.99 10.69
N ALA A 51 9.62 -30.19 11.02
CA ALA A 51 10.27 -31.48 10.85
C ALA A 51 11.54 -31.59 11.69
N ASP A 52 11.49 -32.58 12.58
CA ASP A 52 12.60 -33.30 13.22
C ASP A 52 13.39 -32.66 14.37
N GLU A 53 13.62 -33.55 15.35
CA GLU A 53 14.38 -33.40 16.59
C GLU A 53 15.84 -33.00 16.34
N ALA A 54 16.09 -31.75 15.95
CA ALA A 54 17.42 -31.16 16.05
C ALA A 54 17.50 -30.33 17.33
N THR A 55 18.55 -30.59 18.12
CA THR A 55 18.88 -30.09 19.45
C THR A 55 18.96 -28.55 19.61
N THR A 56 18.55 -27.76 18.61
CA THR A 56 18.66 -26.30 18.59
C THR A 56 17.28 -25.67 18.62
N ILE A 57 16.96 -25.01 19.74
CA ILE A 57 15.72 -24.28 19.89
C ILE A 57 15.74 -23.08 18.92
N PRO A 58 14.75 -22.92 18.00
CA PRO A 58 14.80 -21.89 16.97
C PRO A 58 14.79 -20.49 17.59
N VAL A 59 15.58 -19.58 17.01
CA VAL A 59 15.60 -18.17 17.42
C VAL A 59 14.22 -17.54 17.20
N GLN A 60 13.86 -16.60 18.07
CA GLN A 60 12.57 -15.92 18.01
C GLN A 60 12.74 -14.42 18.23
N LEU A 61 12.08 -13.65 17.38
CA LEU A 61 12.06 -12.19 17.39
C LEU A 61 10.62 -11.71 17.61
N ALA A 62 10.44 -10.71 18.47
CA ALA A 62 9.22 -9.93 18.53
C ALA A 62 9.45 -8.58 17.82
N LEU A 63 8.75 -8.37 16.72
CA LEU A 63 8.63 -7.08 16.04
C LEU A 63 7.43 -6.36 16.64
N ILE A 64 7.68 -5.25 17.33
CA ILE A 64 6.67 -4.45 17.99
C ILE A 64 6.53 -3.14 17.24
N PHE A 65 5.30 -2.79 16.89
CA PHE A 65 5.03 -1.53 16.22
C PHE A 65 3.80 -0.81 16.79
N SER A 66 3.73 0.48 16.51
CA SER A 66 2.55 1.31 16.76
C SER A 66 2.44 2.35 15.64
N HIS A 67 1.23 2.52 15.11
CA HIS A 67 0.98 3.53 14.08
C HIS A 67 1.13 4.95 14.63
N THR A 68 1.72 5.82 13.83
CA THR A 68 1.75 7.26 14.06
C THR A 68 0.48 7.91 13.52
N GLU A 69 0.16 9.12 13.97
CA GLU A 69 -1.07 9.82 13.55
C GLU A 69 -1.16 10.06 12.03
N LYS A 70 0.01 10.12 11.35
CA LYS A 70 0.09 10.32 9.91
C LYS A 70 0.59 9.10 9.15
N TYR A 71 0.66 7.93 9.78
CA TYR A 71 0.98 6.70 9.06
C TYR A 71 -0.08 6.45 7.97
N PRO A 72 0.31 6.13 6.72
CA PRO A 72 1.65 5.71 6.27
C PRO A 72 2.59 6.80 5.72
N ASP A 73 2.21 8.08 5.76
CA ASP A 73 3.07 9.19 5.32
C ASP A 73 4.23 9.46 6.31
N GLU A 74 4.09 9.01 7.55
CA GLU A 74 5.14 8.97 8.56
C GLU A 74 5.40 7.51 8.99
N PRO A 75 6.66 7.15 9.31
CA PRO A 75 6.97 5.79 9.70
C PRO A 75 6.29 5.42 11.03
N PRO A 76 5.95 4.14 11.25
CA PRO A 76 5.42 3.68 12.52
C PRO A 76 6.52 3.71 13.56
N HIS A 77 6.13 3.77 14.82
CA HIS A 77 7.05 3.53 15.92
C HIS A 77 7.43 2.05 15.91
N LEU A 78 8.73 1.75 15.83
CA LEU A 78 9.23 0.37 15.73
C LEU A 78 10.17 0.03 16.90
N ASN A 79 9.98 -1.15 17.47
CA ASN A 79 10.85 -1.74 18.48
C ASN A 79 11.04 -3.23 18.22
N LEU A 80 12.23 -3.73 18.48
CA LEU A 80 12.57 -5.14 18.31
C LEU A 80 12.98 -5.72 19.65
N LYS A 81 12.45 -6.90 19.98
CA LYS A 81 12.84 -7.65 21.17
C LYS A 81 13.26 -9.06 20.80
N SER A 82 14.43 -9.48 21.29
CA SER A 82 14.77 -10.90 21.23
C SER A 82 13.92 -11.66 22.24
N LEU A 83 13.11 -12.58 21.74
CA LEU A 83 12.44 -13.57 22.57
C LEU A 83 13.39 -14.74 22.85
N ARG A 84 14.22 -15.10 21.86
CA ARG A 84 15.18 -16.19 22.00
C ARG A 84 16.35 -16.06 21.02
N GLY A 85 17.57 -16.20 21.53
CA GLY A 85 18.76 -16.54 20.74
C GLY A 85 19.29 -15.47 19.79
N ILE A 86 18.81 -14.23 19.86
CA ILE A 86 19.31 -13.12 19.03
C ILE A 86 20.15 -12.19 19.91
N GLN A 87 21.38 -11.92 19.48
CA GLN A 87 22.30 -11.02 20.19
C GLN A 87 21.85 -9.56 20.07
N TYR A 88 22.30 -8.71 21.00
CA TYR A 88 21.93 -7.30 21.01
C TYR A 88 22.46 -6.55 19.78
N GLU A 89 23.68 -6.86 19.33
CA GLU A 89 24.28 -6.28 18.13
C GLU A 89 23.47 -6.62 16.87
N ASP A 90 23.03 -7.87 16.77
CA ASP A 90 22.19 -8.39 15.69
C ASP A 90 20.82 -7.71 15.66
N LEU A 91 20.16 -7.57 16.82
CA LEU A 91 18.92 -6.81 16.95
C LEU A 91 19.08 -5.36 16.51
N ARG A 92 20.20 -4.73 16.88
CA ARG A 92 20.48 -3.34 16.50
C ARG A 92 20.66 -3.20 15.00
N ASN A 93 21.44 -4.08 14.38
CA ASN A 93 21.63 -4.07 12.93
C ASN A 93 20.32 -4.27 12.18
N LEU A 94 19.48 -5.21 12.64
CA LEU A 94 18.16 -5.44 12.06
C LEU A 94 17.26 -4.21 12.24
N LYS A 95 17.28 -3.58 13.42
CA LYS A 95 16.50 -2.36 13.66
C LYS A 95 16.90 -1.23 12.70
N GLU A 96 18.20 -1.00 12.54
CA GLU A 96 18.71 0.02 11.61
C GLU A 96 18.30 -0.27 10.15
N LYS A 97 18.32 -1.55 9.73
CA LYS A 97 17.81 -1.97 8.41
C LYS A 97 16.33 -1.64 8.24
N LEU A 98 15.49 -2.02 9.20
CA LEU A 98 14.04 -1.79 9.13
C LEU A 98 13.67 -0.31 9.19
N GLU A 99 14.41 0.51 9.96
CA GLU A 99 14.21 1.96 9.99
C GLU A 99 14.53 2.60 8.63
N GLN A 100 15.58 2.14 7.94
CA GLN A 100 15.87 2.58 6.58
C GLN A 100 14.74 2.17 5.62
N GLU A 101 14.32 0.91 5.65
CA GLU A 101 13.28 0.39 4.77
C GLU A 101 11.92 1.09 5.00
N ALA A 102 11.60 1.44 6.25
CA ALA A 102 10.41 2.22 6.57
C ALA A 102 10.45 3.63 5.94
N SER A 103 11.63 4.23 5.81
CA SER A 103 11.78 5.54 5.16
C SER A 103 11.63 5.47 3.64
N GLU A 104 11.92 4.31 3.05
CA GLU A 104 11.80 4.06 1.60
C GLU A 104 10.37 3.71 1.19
N ASN A 105 9.56 3.16 2.11
CA ASN A 105 8.19 2.71 1.87
C ASN A 105 7.10 3.70 2.32
N LEU A 106 7.45 4.97 2.55
CA LEU A 106 6.48 5.99 2.95
C LEU A 106 5.39 6.22 1.89
N GLY A 107 4.18 6.53 2.37
CA GLY A 107 3.02 6.81 1.52
C GLY A 107 2.13 5.59 1.24
N MET A 108 2.46 4.41 1.78
CA MET A 108 1.60 3.23 1.77
C MET A 108 1.80 2.34 3.01
N ALA A 109 0.81 1.49 3.29
CA ALA A 109 0.92 0.44 4.29
C ALA A 109 2.18 -0.42 4.03
N MET A 110 2.98 -0.62 5.07
CA MET A 110 4.33 -1.16 4.98
C MET A 110 4.70 -2.08 6.15
N VAL A 111 3.82 -2.29 7.13
CA VAL A 111 4.14 -3.17 8.26
C VAL A 111 4.43 -4.58 7.78
N TYR A 112 3.64 -5.10 6.83
CA TYR A 112 3.90 -6.41 6.24
C TYR A 112 5.26 -6.48 5.53
N THR A 113 5.62 -5.44 4.76
CA THR A 113 6.93 -5.33 4.11
C THR A 113 8.07 -5.43 5.13
N LEU A 114 7.97 -4.69 6.24
CA LEU A 114 8.96 -4.72 7.31
C LEU A 114 9.03 -6.09 7.99
N VAL A 115 7.89 -6.75 8.17
CA VAL A 115 7.80 -8.11 8.71
C VAL A 115 8.51 -9.11 7.80
N THR A 116 8.22 -9.08 6.50
CA THR A 116 8.87 -9.96 5.51
C THR A 116 10.38 -9.73 5.47
N SER A 117 10.83 -8.47 5.44
CA SER A 117 12.26 -8.14 5.47
C SER A 117 12.97 -8.59 6.75
N ALA A 118 12.28 -8.55 7.90
CA ALA A 118 12.80 -9.06 9.15
C ALA A 118 12.88 -10.59 9.16
N GLN A 119 11.86 -11.27 8.60
CA GLN A 119 11.84 -12.72 8.48
C GLN A 119 12.95 -13.22 7.54
N GLU A 120 13.10 -12.62 6.37
CA GLU A 120 14.19 -12.93 5.43
C GLU A 120 15.57 -12.77 6.08
N TRP A 121 15.76 -11.68 6.84
CA TRP A 121 17.00 -11.44 7.55
C TRP A 121 17.27 -12.50 8.62
N LEU A 122 16.23 -12.94 9.35
CA LEU A 122 16.36 -14.01 10.34
C LEU A 122 16.73 -15.34 9.65
N SER A 123 16.10 -15.67 8.53
CA SER A 123 16.40 -16.88 7.77
C SER A 123 17.81 -16.86 7.16
N GLU A 124 18.28 -15.71 6.66
CA GLU A 124 19.65 -15.58 6.14
C GLU A 124 20.71 -15.79 7.23
N ARG A 125 20.46 -15.26 8.44
CA ARG A 125 21.41 -15.27 9.56
C ARG A 125 21.37 -16.55 10.39
N PHE A 126 20.19 -17.13 10.56
CA PHE A 126 19.94 -18.23 11.50
C PHE A 126 19.28 -19.45 10.86
N GLY A 127 18.91 -19.40 9.57
CA GLY A 127 18.31 -20.52 8.84
C GLY A 127 19.30 -21.57 8.33
N GLN A 128 20.61 -21.42 8.59
CA GLN A 128 21.66 -22.28 8.03
C GLN A 128 21.91 -23.59 8.79
N ASP A 129 21.30 -23.83 9.95
CA ASP A 129 21.52 -25.06 10.73
C ASP A 129 20.83 -26.32 10.13
N ALA A 130 20.10 -26.20 9.02
CA ALA A 130 19.40 -27.31 8.36
C ALA A 130 19.79 -27.55 6.88
N ASN A 131 20.81 -26.86 6.34
CA ASN A 131 21.10 -26.92 4.89
C ASN A 131 22.39 -27.67 4.51
N VAL A 132 22.62 -28.88 5.05
CA VAL A 132 23.65 -29.79 4.48
C VAL A 132 23.06 -30.86 3.55
N GLU A 133 21.73 -31.03 3.47
CA GLU A 133 21.14 -32.08 2.60
C GLU A 133 19.98 -31.64 1.69
N ASN A 134 19.77 -30.34 1.43
CA ASN A 134 18.81 -29.91 0.39
C ASN A 134 19.40 -28.94 -0.66
N SER A 135 20.73 -28.88 -0.75
CA SER A 135 21.43 -28.09 -1.77
C SER A 135 21.73 -28.87 -3.07
N GLU A 136 21.18 -30.09 -3.25
CA GLU A 136 21.47 -30.95 -4.42
C GLU A 136 20.24 -31.34 -5.28
N GLU A 137 19.04 -30.78 -5.05
CA GLU A 137 17.88 -30.97 -5.95
C GLU A 137 17.32 -29.68 -6.60
N GLU A 138 17.99 -28.54 -6.45
CA GLU A 138 17.74 -27.35 -7.29
C GLU A 138 18.96 -26.96 -8.16
N GLU A 139 19.87 -27.91 -8.41
CA GLU A 139 20.99 -27.76 -9.35
C GLU A 139 20.87 -28.62 -10.62
N THR A 140 19.65 -29.03 -11.00
CA THR A 140 19.38 -29.58 -12.34
C THR A 140 18.15 -28.96 -12.99
N GLU A 141 18.12 -27.63 -13.10
CA GLU A 141 17.37 -26.93 -14.16
C GLU A 141 18.02 -25.58 -14.52
N LYS A 142 19.36 -25.56 -14.53
CA LYS A 142 20.14 -24.57 -15.30
C LYS A 142 20.23 -25.06 -16.76
N ASP A 143 19.12 -24.98 -17.50
CA ASP A 143 19.09 -24.90 -18.98
C ASP A 143 17.63 -24.81 -19.47
N ASP A 144 16.92 -23.76 -19.05
CA ASP A 144 15.97 -23.07 -19.93
C ASP A 144 15.72 -21.67 -19.36
N ILE A 145 16.73 -20.82 -19.52
CA ILE A 145 16.57 -19.38 -19.45
C ILE A 145 15.72 -18.97 -20.65
N ILE A 146 14.40 -19.12 -20.53
CA ILE A 146 13.50 -18.25 -21.27
C ILE A 146 13.58 -16.93 -20.52
N VAL A 147 14.51 -16.07 -20.95
CA VAL A 147 14.42 -14.63 -20.68
C VAL A 147 12.97 -14.26 -21.01
N PRO A 148 12.12 -13.84 -20.06
CA PRO A 148 10.93 -13.12 -20.45
C PRO A 148 11.47 -11.81 -21.03
N HIS A 149 11.61 -11.78 -22.35
CA HIS A 149 11.96 -10.58 -23.08
C HIS A 149 10.72 -9.68 -22.99
N GLY A 150 10.53 -9.07 -21.82
CA GLY A 150 9.73 -7.87 -21.70
C GLY A 150 10.38 -6.85 -22.61
N GLU A 151 9.70 -6.53 -23.70
CA GLU A 151 10.03 -5.40 -24.54
C GLU A 151 10.28 -4.21 -23.62
N PRO A 152 11.45 -3.54 -23.71
CA PRO A 152 11.83 -2.50 -22.76
C PRO A 152 10.68 -1.51 -22.67
N VAL A 153 10.33 -1.13 -21.43
CA VAL A 153 9.29 -0.13 -21.17
C VAL A 153 9.84 1.22 -21.66
N THR A 154 9.68 1.44 -22.96
CA THR A 154 9.95 2.71 -23.62
C THR A 154 8.71 3.58 -23.49
N VAL A 155 8.86 4.88 -23.77
CA VAL A 155 7.73 5.82 -23.78
C VAL A 155 6.61 5.32 -24.71
N GLU A 156 6.95 4.61 -25.79
CA GLU A 156 6.00 4.04 -26.75
C GLU A 156 5.22 2.85 -26.14
N THR A 157 5.88 1.97 -25.38
CA THR A 157 5.23 0.84 -24.69
C THR A 157 4.27 1.33 -23.60
N PHE A 158 4.66 2.38 -22.86
CA PHE A 158 3.78 3.04 -21.89
C PHE A 158 2.60 3.76 -22.56
N LEU A 159 2.81 4.42 -23.71
CA LEU A 159 1.73 5.06 -24.47
C LEU A 159 0.73 4.03 -25.01
N ALA A 160 1.20 2.89 -25.51
CA ALA A 160 0.34 1.83 -25.99
C ALA A 160 -0.48 1.19 -24.85
N TRP A 161 0.12 1.02 -23.67
CA TRP A 161 -0.60 0.57 -22.49
C TRP A 161 -1.61 1.62 -22.00
N ARG A 162 -1.23 2.90 -21.96
CA ARG A 162 -2.11 4.02 -21.61
C ARG A 162 -3.29 4.15 -22.58
N GLU A 163 -3.06 3.97 -23.88
CA GLU A 163 -4.10 4.04 -24.90
C GLU A 163 -5.11 2.89 -24.77
N ARG A 164 -4.64 1.67 -24.46
CA ARG A 164 -5.53 0.53 -24.18
C ARG A 164 -6.36 0.75 -22.91
N PHE A 165 -5.73 1.26 -21.86
CA PHE A 165 -6.42 1.60 -20.61
C PHE A 165 -7.43 2.76 -20.79
N GLU A 166 -7.05 3.81 -21.53
CA GLU A 166 -7.96 4.91 -21.89
C GLU A 166 -9.12 4.43 -22.77
N ALA A 167 -8.88 3.49 -23.69
CA ALA A 167 -9.93 2.89 -24.53
C ALA A 167 -10.90 2.02 -23.72
N GLU A 168 -10.42 1.28 -22.72
CA GLU A 168 -11.25 0.50 -21.82
C GLU A 168 -12.09 1.40 -20.90
N LEU A 169 -11.49 2.45 -20.34
CA LEU A 169 -12.18 3.48 -19.58
C LEU A 169 -13.21 4.24 -20.45
N ALA A 170 -12.89 4.49 -21.72
CA ALA A 170 -13.80 5.12 -22.67
C ALA A 170 -14.97 4.20 -23.08
N LEU A 171 -14.73 2.89 -23.22
CA LEU A 171 -15.79 1.89 -23.43
C LEU A 171 -16.72 1.79 -22.24
N GLU A 172 -16.17 1.81 -21.01
CA GLU A 172 -16.97 1.82 -19.79
C GLU A 172 -17.77 3.13 -19.65
N ARG A 173 -17.15 4.27 -20.01
CA ARG A 173 -17.84 5.56 -20.08
C ARG A 173 -18.91 5.62 -21.17
N ALA A 174 -18.72 4.92 -22.29
CA ALA A 174 -19.69 4.80 -23.38
C ALA A 174 -20.85 3.85 -23.01
N LYS A 175 -20.58 2.79 -22.24
CA LYS A 175 -21.61 1.90 -21.65
C LYS A 175 -22.55 2.63 -20.69
N LEU A 176 -22.10 3.73 -20.08
CA LEU A 176 -22.90 4.61 -19.24
C LEU A 176 -23.69 5.68 -20.01
N MET A 177 -23.68 5.70 -21.35
CA MET A 177 -24.59 6.53 -22.15
C MET A 177 -25.88 5.77 -22.49
N PRO A 178 -27.07 6.26 -22.09
CA PRO A 178 -28.34 5.66 -22.52
C PRO A 178 -28.60 5.90 -24.02
N GLU A 179 -29.03 4.86 -24.72
CA GLU A 179 -29.51 4.82 -26.13
C GLU A 179 -30.75 5.70 -26.42
N SER A 180 -31.00 6.77 -25.66
CA SER A 180 -32.10 7.72 -25.92
C SER A 180 -31.63 9.04 -26.54
N ALA A 181 -30.38 9.14 -26.98
CA ALA A 181 -29.81 10.35 -27.58
C ALA A 181 -29.47 10.26 -29.08
N LEU A 182 -29.79 9.15 -29.76
CA LEU A 182 -29.50 8.97 -31.20
C LEU A 182 -30.56 9.59 -32.14
N THR A 183 -31.59 10.26 -31.61
CA THR A 183 -32.57 11.03 -32.40
C THR A 183 -32.89 12.40 -31.80
N ALA A 184 -31.87 13.19 -31.48
CA ALA A 184 -32.05 14.63 -31.27
C ALA A 184 -31.02 15.41 -32.11
N PRO A 185 -31.43 16.36 -32.97
CA PRO A 185 -30.50 17.16 -33.75
C PRO A 185 -29.57 17.96 -32.84
N LYS A 186 -28.29 18.02 -33.20
CA LYS A 186 -27.21 18.74 -32.53
C LYS A 186 -27.62 20.15 -32.09
N GLU A 187 -28.03 20.31 -30.84
CA GLU A 187 -27.96 21.61 -30.18
C GLU A 187 -26.53 21.82 -29.68
N LYS A 188 -25.86 22.78 -30.32
CA LYS A 188 -24.49 23.21 -30.02
C LYS A 188 -24.45 23.75 -28.59
N LYS A 189 -24.04 22.92 -27.63
CA LYS A 189 -23.66 23.36 -26.28
C LYS A 189 -22.49 24.33 -26.41
N LEU A 190 -22.78 25.62 -26.27
CA LEU A 190 -21.80 26.70 -26.17
C LEU A 190 -20.84 26.38 -25.01
N SER A 191 -19.54 26.50 -25.25
CA SER A 191 -18.51 26.32 -24.22
C SER A 191 -18.78 27.29 -23.05
N GLY A 192 -18.44 26.89 -21.82
CA GLY A 192 -18.69 27.68 -20.61
C GLY A 192 -18.20 29.13 -20.69
N ARG A 193 -17.13 29.37 -21.45
CA ARG A 193 -16.61 30.73 -21.72
C ARG A 193 -17.51 31.55 -22.64
N GLN A 194 -18.08 30.93 -23.67
CA GLN A 194 -19.04 31.58 -24.59
C GLN A 194 -20.40 31.86 -23.90
N TRP A 195 -20.77 31.04 -22.92
CA TRP A 195 -21.94 31.29 -22.06
C TRP A 195 -21.79 32.56 -21.24
N PHE A 196 -20.58 32.80 -20.72
CA PHE A 196 -20.27 33.97 -19.90
C PHE A 196 -20.15 35.26 -20.73
N GLU A 197 -19.56 35.19 -21.92
CA GLU A 197 -19.34 36.35 -22.80
C GLU A 197 -20.60 36.76 -23.59
N SER A 198 -21.60 35.88 -23.78
CA SER A 198 -22.84 36.17 -24.52
C SER A 198 -23.91 36.94 -23.72
N GLY A 199 -23.60 37.42 -22.52
CA GLY A 199 -24.47 38.36 -21.77
C GLY A 199 -25.75 37.77 -21.21
N ARG A 200 -25.90 36.42 -21.17
CA ARG A 200 -27.06 35.75 -20.57
C ARG A 200 -27.06 35.74 -19.04
N ALA A 201 -26.05 36.33 -18.40
CA ALA A 201 -26.06 36.72 -16.99
C ALA A 201 -26.60 38.16 -16.80
N ALA A 202 -27.62 38.55 -17.57
CA ALA A 202 -28.25 39.85 -17.40
C ALA A 202 -29.12 39.83 -16.15
N VAL A 203 -28.62 40.54 -15.13
CA VAL A 203 -29.32 41.01 -13.94
C VAL A 203 -30.76 41.39 -14.26
N VAL A 204 -31.71 40.82 -13.52
CA VAL A 204 -33.11 41.23 -13.51
C VAL A 204 -33.19 42.68 -13.04
N LEU A 205 -33.29 43.62 -13.96
CA LEU A 205 -33.73 44.98 -13.68
C LEU A 205 -35.21 45.10 -14.04
N TYR A 206 -36.02 45.39 -13.02
CA TYR A 206 -37.45 45.67 -13.12
C TYR A 206 -37.75 46.76 -14.17
N PRO A 207 -38.86 46.66 -14.92
CA PRO A 207 -39.29 47.74 -15.80
C PRO A 207 -39.87 48.91 -15.00
N PRO A 208 -39.69 50.18 -15.43
CA PRO A 208 -40.37 51.31 -14.81
C PRO A 208 -41.85 51.35 -15.24
N PRO A 209 -42.76 51.83 -14.37
CA PRO A 209 -44.17 51.99 -14.73
C PRO A 209 -44.37 53.15 -15.71
N ASN A 210 -45.20 52.89 -16.72
CA ASN A 210 -45.61 53.80 -17.78
C ASN A 210 -46.73 54.73 -17.26
N PHE A 211 -46.54 56.05 -17.34
CA PHE A 211 -47.62 57.03 -17.15
C PHE A 211 -48.00 57.64 -18.50
N PRO A 212 -49.27 57.59 -18.93
CA PRO A 212 -49.70 58.24 -20.15
C PRO A 212 -49.83 59.76 -19.96
N LEU A 213 -49.31 60.52 -20.90
CA LEU A 213 -49.59 61.94 -21.09
C LEU A 213 -51.03 62.07 -21.63
N SER A 214 -51.86 62.87 -20.95
CA SER A 214 -53.06 63.46 -21.53
C SER A 214 -52.74 64.90 -21.95
N ASP A 215 -53.23 65.23 -23.14
CA ASP A 215 -53.21 66.53 -23.83
C ASP A 215 -53.72 67.69 -22.93
#